data_AF-A0A8T3S6J8-F1
#
_entry.id   AF-A0A8T3S6J8-F1
#
_cell.length_a   1.000
_cell.length_b   1.000
_cell.length_c   1.000
_cell.angle_alpha   90.00
_cell.angle_beta   90.00
_cell.angle_gamma   90.00
#
_symmetry.space_group_name_H-M   'P 1'
#
loop_
_entity.id
_entity.type
_entity.pdbx_description
1 polymer ?
#
loop_
_entity_poly.entity_id
_entity_poly.type
_entity_poly.pdbx_seq_one_letter_code
_entity_poly.pdbx_strand_id
1 'polypeptide(L)'
;MTTTPDSDRLRWLGRSLEMVPGTISWAILILPLWLSFSYPWLVAYFVLSFDFYWLCRALWFSGAVIVAFGRIRDVVAIDWVERLTGLEDPASRRAALEVRLIAVGSAAPRGALGVNAMARSSGAQRRRLRRELDELRKVESLATPPPSANDLVHLALIPTYTESLEKLRLTVRALAEAHWPSERKICAIITRETDEGGIANVRTLQDEFGDAFAEFIHILDPLEPGIVVGKSSAMAWGGRYLYRMLVRERGM
;
A
#
# COMPACT_ATOMS: atom_id res chain seq x y z
N MET A 1 40.07 -23.60 -20.69
CA MET A 1 38.87 -24.23 -21.28
C MET A 1 38.48 -25.42 -20.40
N THR A 2 37.57 -25.23 -19.46
CA THR A 2 37.06 -26.29 -18.57
C THR A 2 35.54 -26.18 -18.53
N THR A 3 34.87 -26.70 -19.54
CA THR A 3 33.42 -26.92 -19.49
C THR A 3 33.17 -28.09 -18.56
N THR A 4 32.82 -27.79 -17.30
CA THR A 4 32.40 -28.82 -16.36
C THR A 4 31.04 -29.39 -16.81
N PRO A 5 30.87 -30.73 -16.83
CA PRO A 5 29.65 -31.41 -17.29
C PRO A 5 28.38 -31.06 -16.49
N ASP A 6 28.53 -30.34 -15.38
CA ASP A 6 27.44 -29.88 -14.53
C ASP A 6 26.65 -28.70 -15.15
N SER A 7 27.33 -27.86 -15.94
CA SER A 7 26.71 -26.68 -16.56
C SER A 7 25.69 -27.03 -17.66
N ASP A 8 25.87 -28.13 -18.38
CA ASP A 8 24.93 -28.59 -19.42
C ASP A 8 23.69 -29.27 -18.84
N ARG A 9 23.86 -30.01 -17.73
CA ARG A 9 22.74 -30.61 -16.99
C ARG A 9 21.84 -29.54 -16.39
N LEU A 10 22.42 -28.49 -15.80
CA LEU A 10 21.69 -27.35 -15.26
C LEU A 10 20.95 -26.56 -16.35
N ARG A 11 21.55 -26.38 -17.54
CA ARG A 11 20.88 -25.76 -18.70
C ARG A 11 19.70 -26.58 -19.22
N TRP A 12 19.85 -27.89 -19.36
CA TRP A 12 18.75 -28.76 -19.81
C TRP A 12 17.62 -28.84 -18.79
N LEU A 13 17.96 -28.90 -17.49
CA LEU A 13 16.98 -28.86 -16.41
C LEU A 13 16.22 -27.53 -16.40
N GLY A 14 16.93 -26.41 -16.57
CA GLY A 14 16.32 -25.08 -16.71
C GLY A 14 15.30 -25.02 -17.84
N ARG A 15 15.68 -25.46 -19.05
CA ARG A 15 14.79 -25.45 -20.22
C ARG A 15 13.58 -26.38 -20.05
N SER A 16 13.77 -27.53 -19.39
CA SER A 16 12.67 -28.46 -19.12
C SER A 16 11.68 -27.85 -18.11
N LEU A 17 12.19 -27.26 -17.02
CA LEU A 17 11.37 -26.57 -16.02
C LEU A 17 10.67 -25.32 -16.58
N GLU A 18 11.28 -24.62 -17.54
CA GLU A 18 10.68 -23.48 -18.25
C GLU A 18 9.47 -23.90 -19.11
N MET A 19 9.47 -25.12 -19.67
CA MET A 19 8.35 -25.62 -20.47
C MET A 19 7.18 -26.12 -19.63
N VAL A 20 7.43 -26.60 -18.41
CA VAL A 20 6.42 -27.20 -17.53
C VAL A 20 5.16 -26.34 -17.35
N PRO A 21 5.25 -25.03 -17.03
CA PRO A 21 4.06 -24.19 -16.87
C PRO A 21 3.20 -24.11 -18.14
N GLY A 22 3.85 -24.02 -19.30
CA GLY A 22 3.18 -23.97 -20.59
C GLY A 22 2.51 -25.30 -20.94
N THR A 23 3.23 -26.41 -20.79
CA THR A 23 2.69 -27.75 -21.05
C THR A 23 1.52 -28.10 -20.13
N ILE A 24 1.61 -27.77 -18.84
CA ILE A 24 0.51 -27.96 -17.88
C ILE A 24 -0.72 -27.14 -18.31
N SER A 25 -0.52 -25.89 -18.73
CA SER A 25 -1.62 -25.03 -19.17
C SER A 25 -2.35 -25.60 -20.39
N TRP A 26 -1.61 -26.04 -21.42
CA TRP A 26 -2.20 -26.66 -22.61
C TRP A 26 -2.85 -28.01 -22.30
N ALA A 27 -2.25 -28.82 -21.43
CA ALA A 27 -2.82 -30.08 -21.00
C ALA A 27 -4.17 -29.87 -20.29
N ILE A 28 -4.26 -28.91 -19.35
CA ILE A 28 -5.51 -28.60 -18.63
C ILE A 28 -6.64 -28.18 -19.59
N LEU A 29 -6.32 -27.48 -20.70
CA LEU A 29 -7.32 -27.01 -21.66
C LEU A 29 -7.75 -28.09 -22.66
N ILE A 30 -6.80 -28.87 -23.20
CA ILE A 30 -7.06 -29.80 -24.30
C ILE A 30 -7.50 -31.17 -23.78
N LEU A 31 -6.94 -31.64 -22.66
CA LEU A 31 -7.16 -32.99 -22.14
C LEU A 31 -8.64 -33.26 -21.83
N PRO A 32 -9.43 -32.35 -21.22
CA PRO A 32 -10.86 -32.58 -20.99
C PRO A 32 -11.67 -32.76 -22.27
N LEU A 33 -11.29 -32.11 -23.39
CA LEU A 33 -11.99 -32.25 -24.67
C LEU A 33 -11.86 -33.68 -25.20
N TRP A 34 -10.64 -34.22 -25.21
CA TRP A 34 -10.40 -35.60 -25.63
C TRP A 34 -10.97 -36.62 -24.65
N LEU A 35 -10.80 -36.42 -23.34
CA LEU A 35 -11.37 -37.29 -22.31
C LEU A 35 -12.91 -37.28 -22.32
N SER A 36 -13.57 -36.24 -22.84
CA SER A 36 -15.04 -36.20 -22.89
C SER A 36 -15.62 -37.32 -23.75
N PHE A 37 -14.92 -37.74 -24.80
CA PHE A 37 -15.35 -38.82 -25.69
C PHE A 37 -15.15 -40.20 -25.05
N SER A 38 -14.07 -40.39 -24.29
CA SER A 38 -13.72 -41.71 -23.72
C SER A 38 -14.23 -41.91 -22.29
N TYR A 39 -14.19 -40.87 -21.47
CA TYR A 39 -14.47 -40.89 -20.02
C TYR A 39 -15.23 -39.62 -19.58
N PRO A 40 -16.48 -39.41 -20.04
CA PRO A 40 -17.25 -38.21 -19.73
C PRO A 40 -17.49 -37.98 -18.23
N TRP A 41 -17.59 -39.04 -17.44
CA TRP A 41 -17.76 -38.95 -15.98
C TRP A 41 -16.53 -38.37 -15.27
N LEU A 42 -15.31 -38.66 -15.76
CA LEU A 42 -14.07 -38.13 -15.19
C LEU A 42 -13.95 -36.63 -15.47
N VAL A 43 -14.31 -36.23 -16.69
CA VAL A 43 -14.39 -34.81 -17.07
C VAL A 43 -15.42 -34.07 -16.23
N ALA A 44 -16.58 -34.68 -15.95
CA ALA A 44 -17.59 -34.07 -15.10
C ALA A 44 -17.08 -33.79 -13.68
N TYR A 45 -16.39 -34.75 -13.04
CA TYR A 45 -15.78 -34.52 -11.72
C TYR A 45 -14.69 -33.45 -11.75
N PHE A 46 -13.87 -33.44 -12.79
CA PHE A 46 -12.82 -32.44 -12.98
C PHE A 46 -13.42 -31.03 -13.10
N VAL A 47 -14.38 -30.83 -14.00
CA VAL A 47 -15.04 -29.54 -14.23
C VAL A 47 -15.77 -29.09 -12.96
N LEU A 48 -16.55 -29.97 -12.32
CA LEU A 48 -17.27 -29.62 -11.10
C LEU A 48 -16.33 -29.19 -9.97
N SER A 49 -15.21 -29.89 -9.79
CA SER A 49 -14.21 -29.54 -8.76
C SER A 49 -13.52 -28.22 -9.09
N PHE A 50 -13.21 -27.98 -10.36
CA PHE A 50 -12.60 -26.74 -10.83
C PHE A 50 -13.54 -25.54 -10.64
N ASP A 51 -14.81 -25.68 -11.01
CA ASP A 51 -15.84 -24.65 -10.84
C ASP A 51 -16.10 -24.39 -9.35
N PHE A 52 -16.16 -25.44 -8.52
CA PHE A 52 -16.30 -25.29 -7.08
C PHE A 52 -15.12 -24.57 -6.44
N TYR A 53 -13.89 -24.88 -6.85
CA TYR A 53 -12.68 -24.16 -6.43
C TYR A 53 -12.76 -22.68 -6.85
N TRP A 54 -13.14 -22.40 -8.10
CA TRP A 54 -13.29 -21.04 -8.59
C TRP A 54 -14.38 -20.27 -7.86
N LEU A 55 -15.49 -20.92 -7.53
CA LEU A 55 -16.55 -20.34 -6.70
C LEU A 55 -16.01 -19.97 -5.32
N CYS A 56 -15.33 -20.89 -4.64
CA CYS A 56 -14.72 -20.64 -3.33
C CYS A 56 -13.72 -19.47 -3.40
N ARG A 57 -12.85 -19.46 -4.42
CA ARG A 57 -11.86 -18.41 -4.65
C ARG A 57 -12.51 -17.05 -4.91
N ALA A 58 -13.56 -17.02 -5.73
CA ALA A 58 -14.31 -15.82 -6.04
C ALA A 58 -15.01 -15.26 -4.79
N LEU A 59 -15.68 -16.12 -4.01
CA LEU A 59 -16.33 -15.72 -2.76
C LEU A 59 -15.33 -15.13 -1.76
N TRP A 60 -14.17 -15.78 -1.59
CA TRP A 60 -13.12 -15.27 -0.72
C TRP A 60 -12.59 -13.91 -1.19
N PHE A 61 -12.29 -13.76 -2.49
CA PHE A 61 -11.80 -12.51 -3.06
C PHE A 61 -12.83 -11.38 -2.93
N SER A 62 -14.10 -11.66 -3.26
CA SER A 62 -15.20 -10.70 -3.10
C SER A 62 -15.34 -10.24 -1.64
N GLY A 63 -15.28 -11.17 -0.68
CA GLY A 63 -15.29 -10.85 0.75
C GLY A 63 -14.11 -9.94 1.14
N ALA A 64 -12.90 -10.25 0.67
CA ALA A 64 -11.71 -9.45 0.92
C ALA A 64 -11.84 -8.03 0.35
N VAL A 65 -12.37 -7.88 -0.87
CA VAL A 65 -12.60 -6.56 -1.51
C VAL A 65 -13.62 -5.74 -0.74
N ILE A 66 -14.73 -6.34 -0.31
CA ILE A 66 -15.76 -5.65 0.48
C ILE A 66 -15.17 -5.14 1.81
N VAL A 67 -14.39 -5.98 2.49
CA VAL A 67 -13.70 -5.61 3.74
C VAL A 67 -12.68 -4.50 3.49
N ALA A 68 -11.86 -4.61 2.44
CA ALA A 68 -10.86 -3.60 2.09
C ALA A 68 -11.53 -2.25 1.76
N PHE A 69 -12.60 -2.26 0.97
CA PHE A 69 -13.37 -1.06 0.64
C PHE A 69 -13.94 -0.40 1.90
N GLY A 70 -14.56 -1.18 2.80
CA GLY A 70 -15.05 -0.68 4.07
C GLY A 70 -13.94 -0.06 4.94
N ARG A 71 -12.76 -0.69 5.01
CA ARG A 71 -11.59 -0.18 5.73
C ARG A 71 -11.07 1.12 5.12
N ILE A 72 -10.99 1.23 3.80
CA ILE A 72 -10.56 2.46 3.11
C ILE A 72 -11.55 3.60 3.41
N ARG A 73 -12.86 3.35 3.29
CA ARG A 73 -13.90 4.32 3.64
C ARG A 73 -13.79 4.75 5.11
N ASP A 74 -13.49 3.82 6.00
CA ASP A 74 -13.27 4.13 7.40
C ASP A 74 -12.06 5.08 7.55
N VAL A 75 -10.92 4.74 6.98
CA VAL A 75 -9.68 5.54 7.06
C VAL A 75 -9.84 6.94 6.46
N VAL A 76 -10.49 7.07 5.30
CA VAL A 76 -10.72 8.36 4.61
C VAL A 76 -11.57 9.32 5.44
N ALA A 77 -12.48 8.79 6.27
CA ALA A 77 -13.32 9.63 7.12
C ALA A 77 -12.62 10.08 8.43
N ILE A 78 -11.35 9.69 8.66
CA ILE A 78 -10.59 10.12 9.83
C ILE A 78 -10.02 11.51 9.54
N ASP A 79 -10.27 12.45 10.44
CA ASP A 79 -9.52 13.70 10.49
C ASP A 79 -8.15 13.43 11.12
N TRP A 80 -7.13 13.36 10.27
CA TRP A 80 -5.76 13.09 10.71
C TRP A 80 -5.14 14.27 11.45
N VAL A 81 -5.56 15.50 11.15
CA VAL A 81 -5.03 16.71 11.81
C VAL A 81 -5.55 16.78 13.24
N GLU A 82 -6.87 16.63 13.44
CA GLU A 82 -7.48 16.57 14.78
C GLU A 82 -6.86 15.46 15.63
N ARG A 83 -6.61 14.30 15.00
CA ARG A 83 -6.04 13.15 15.69
C ARG A 83 -4.58 13.37 16.08
N LEU A 84 -3.79 14.01 15.22
CA LEU A 84 -2.39 14.30 15.48
C LEU A 84 -2.21 15.38 16.55
N THR A 85 -3.00 16.47 16.49
CA THR A 85 -2.98 17.51 17.53
C THR A 85 -3.46 16.97 18.86
N GLY A 86 -4.42 16.04 18.85
CA GLY A 86 -4.87 15.32 20.05
C GLY A 86 -3.80 14.44 20.71
N LEU A 87 -2.65 14.18 20.08
CA LEU A 87 -1.53 13.45 20.70
C LEU A 87 -0.65 14.35 21.58
N GLU A 88 -0.75 15.68 21.48
CA GLU A 88 -0.02 16.59 22.37
C GLU A 88 -0.53 16.51 23.82
N ASP A 89 -1.83 16.26 23.99
CA ASP A 89 -2.46 15.97 25.28
C ASP A 89 -3.40 14.74 25.16
N PRO A 90 -2.83 13.52 25.28
CA PRO A 90 -3.60 12.28 25.15
C PRO A 90 -4.71 12.15 26.19
N ALA A 91 -4.49 12.66 27.40
CA ALA A 91 -5.44 12.54 28.51
C ALA A 91 -6.71 13.37 28.26
N SER A 92 -6.54 14.63 27.83
CA SER A 92 -7.66 15.49 27.44
C SER A 92 -8.40 14.92 26.21
N ARG A 93 -7.66 14.46 25.20
CA ARG A 93 -8.24 13.83 24.02
C ARG A 93 -9.06 12.59 24.39
N ARG A 94 -8.53 11.74 25.27
CA ARG A 94 -9.22 10.54 25.78
C ARG A 94 -10.53 10.90 26.48
N ALA A 95 -10.51 11.88 27.38
CA ALA A 95 -11.72 12.35 28.07
C ALA A 95 -12.79 12.86 27.07
N ALA A 96 -12.38 13.63 26.06
CA ALA A 96 -13.29 14.11 25.02
C ALA A 96 -13.91 12.97 24.20
N LEU A 97 -13.12 11.94 23.86
CA LEU A 97 -13.62 10.76 23.14
C LEU A 97 -14.55 9.89 23.98
N GLU A 98 -14.30 9.76 25.29
CA GLU A 98 -15.18 9.04 26.22
C GLU A 98 -16.57 9.69 26.27
N VAL A 99 -16.63 11.03 26.36
CA VAL A 99 -17.88 11.79 26.29
C VAL A 99 -18.60 11.56 24.96
N ARG A 100 -17.87 11.64 23.83
CA ARG A 100 -18.44 11.36 22.49
C ARG A 100 -18.97 9.94 22.39
N LEU A 101 -18.27 8.95 22.95
CA LEU A 101 -18.68 7.55 22.93
C LEU A 101 -19.99 7.32 23.70
N ILE A 102 -20.14 7.96 24.86
CA ILE A 102 -21.38 7.92 25.65
C ILE A 102 -22.53 8.54 24.86
N ALA A 103 -22.32 9.70 24.24
CA ALA A 103 -23.34 10.39 23.45
C ALA A 103 -23.82 9.56 22.24
N VAL A 104 -22.90 8.91 21.51
CA VAL A 104 -23.26 7.98 20.43
C VAL A 104 -23.96 6.74 21.01
N GLY A 105 -23.61 6.32 22.23
CA GLY A 105 -24.27 5.28 23.02
C GLY A 105 -25.76 5.54 23.27
N SER A 106 -26.09 6.74 23.75
CA SER A 106 -27.46 7.16 24.07
C SER A 106 -28.34 7.42 22.85
N ALA A 107 -27.74 7.74 21.69
CA ALA A 107 -28.47 8.09 20.47
C ALA A 107 -28.94 6.88 19.62
N ALA A 108 -28.59 5.63 19.97
CA ALA A 108 -29.08 4.48 19.20
C ALA A 108 -30.51 4.11 19.59
N PRO A 109 -31.44 3.97 18.63
CA PRO A 109 -32.81 3.58 18.91
C PRO A 109 -32.83 2.17 19.53
N ARG A 110 -33.27 2.08 20.78
CA ARG A 110 -33.58 0.82 21.45
C ARG A 110 -34.82 0.21 20.77
N GLY A 111 -34.65 -0.89 20.04
CA GLY A 111 -35.78 -1.76 19.66
C GLY A 111 -36.14 -1.86 18.18
N ALA A 112 -35.45 -1.20 17.25
CA ALA A 112 -35.74 -1.40 15.83
C ALA A 112 -34.91 -2.57 15.26
N LEU A 113 -35.54 -3.74 15.15
CA LEU A 113 -35.09 -4.93 14.38
C LEU A 113 -35.10 -4.66 12.86
N GLY A 114 -34.64 -3.49 12.44
CA GLY A 114 -34.57 -3.05 11.06
C GLY A 114 -33.15 -2.57 10.73
N VAL A 115 -32.65 -2.96 9.56
CA VAL A 115 -31.33 -2.62 9.03
C VAL A 115 -31.28 -1.13 8.64
N ASN A 116 -31.57 -0.22 9.57
CA ASN A 116 -31.52 1.21 9.32
C ASN A 116 -30.07 1.63 9.09
N ALA A 117 -29.82 2.33 7.98
CA ALA A 117 -28.51 2.90 7.66
C ALA A 117 -27.95 3.76 8.82
N MET A 118 -28.83 4.39 9.60
CA MET A 118 -28.52 5.16 10.79
C MET A 118 -28.03 4.31 11.98
N ALA A 119 -28.55 3.09 12.15
CA ALA A 119 -28.04 2.17 13.16
C ALA A 119 -26.64 1.66 12.78
N ARG A 120 -26.41 1.36 11.49
CA ARG A 120 -25.09 0.97 10.95
C ARG A 120 -24.06 2.09 11.06
N SER A 121 -24.43 3.34 10.78
CA SER A 121 -23.52 4.48 10.93
C SER A 121 -23.12 4.71 12.40
N SER A 122 -24.08 4.61 13.33
CA SER A 122 -23.79 4.73 14.77
C SER A 122 -22.87 3.61 15.27
N GLY A 123 -23.03 2.37 14.78
CA GLY A 123 -22.17 1.24 15.12
C GLY A 123 -20.74 1.40 14.61
N ALA A 124 -20.58 1.83 13.35
CA ALA A 124 -19.26 2.11 12.77
C ALA A 124 -18.55 3.26 13.51
N GLN A 125 -19.28 4.32 13.85
CA GLN A 125 -18.76 5.44 14.62
C GLN A 125 -18.31 5.01 16.03
N ARG A 126 -19.12 4.21 16.75
CA ARG A 126 -18.71 3.66 18.05
C ARG A 126 -17.45 2.80 17.95
N ARG A 127 -17.37 1.93 16.94
CA ARG A 127 -16.19 1.07 16.72
C ARG A 127 -14.94 1.92 16.51
N ARG A 128 -15.05 3.01 15.74
CA ARG A 128 -13.95 3.94 15.50
C ARG A 128 -13.49 4.63 16.80
N LEU A 129 -14.43 5.20 17.55
CA LEU A 129 -14.13 5.87 18.82
C LEU A 129 -13.45 4.92 19.82
N ARG A 130 -13.96 3.69 19.95
CA ARG A 130 -13.33 2.67 20.81
C ARG A 130 -11.91 2.34 20.37
N ARG A 131 -11.70 2.18 19.06
CA ARG A 131 -10.37 1.91 18.52
C ARG A 131 -9.38 3.04 18.81
N GLU A 132 -9.79 4.29 18.61
CA GLU A 132 -8.94 5.45 18.91
C GLU A 132 -8.65 5.53 20.42
N LEU A 133 -9.63 5.24 21.27
CA LEU A 133 -9.45 5.17 22.73
C LEU A 133 -8.42 4.11 23.13
N ASP A 134 -8.51 2.92 22.55
CA ASP A 134 -7.57 1.83 22.82
C ASP A 134 -6.16 2.16 22.29
N GLU A 135 -6.06 2.88 21.17
CA GLU A 135 -4.80 3.37 20.62
C GLU A 135 -4.18 4.46 21.52
N LEU A 136 -4.97 5.41 22.04
CA LEU A 136 -4.50 6.43 22.98
C LEU A 136 -4.02 5.84 24.30
N ARG A 137 -4.73 4.85 24.85
CA ARG A 137 -4.28 4.14 26.07
C ARG A 137 -2.92 3.48 25.88
N LYS A 138 -2.66 2.95 24.68
CA LYS A 138 -1.33 2.41 24.34
C LYS A 138 -0.28 3.50 24.31
N VAL A 139 -0.59 4.66 23.72
CA VAL A 139 0.32 5.82 23.70
C VAL A 139 0.63 6.32 25.12
N GLU A 140 -0.39 6.43 25.99
CA GLU A 140 -0.23 6.81 27.40
C GLU A 140 0.65 5.80 28.17
N SER A 141 0.62 4.53 27.79
CA SER A 141 1.43 3.47 28.42
C SER A 141 2.88 3.41 27.95
N LEU A 142 3.28 4.22 26.96
CA LEU A 142 4.66 4.25 26.47
C LEU A 142 5.59 4.86 27.53
N ALA A 143 6.76 4.26 27.74
CA ALA A 143 7.77 4.77 28.66
C ALA A 143 8.31 6.15 28.25
N THR A 144 8.37 6.40 26.94
CA THR A 144 8.76 7.68 26.34
C THR A 144 7.60 8.19 25.49
N PRO A 145 7.18 9.46 25.65
CA PRO A 145 6.14 10.02 24.81
C PRO A 145 6.59 10.06 23.35
N PRO A 146 5.65 9.97 22.39
CA PRO A 146 5.98 10.16 20.98
C PRO A 146 6.50 11.59 20.73
N PRO A 147 7.28 11.80 19.65
CA PRO A 147 7.72 13.14 19.27
C PRO A 147 6.52 14.05 18.97
N SER A 148 6.67 15.36 19.22
CA SER A 148 5.64 16.32 18.85
C SER A 148 5.49 16.36 17.33
N ALA A 149 4.28 16.63 16.87
CA ALA A 149 4.02 16.94 15.46
C ALA A 149 4.90 18.09 14.94
N ASN A 150 5.32 19.01 15.81
CA ASN A 150 6.19 20.14 15.46
C ASN A 150 7.64 19.74 15.18
N ASP A 151 8.08 18.60 15.72
CA ASP A 151 9.45 18.09 15.56
C ASP A 151 9.58 17.19 14.32
N LEU A 152 8.48 16.92 13.62
CA LEU A 152 8.44 16.00 12.50
C LEU A 152 8.56 16.72 11.15
N VAL A 153 9.46 16.21 10.32
CA VAL A 153 9.54 16.50 8.88
C VAL A 153 8.90 15.33 8.13
N HIS A 154 7.96 15.65 7.24
CA HIS A 154 7.28 14.64 6.44
C HIS A 154 8.00 14.45 5.10
N LEU A 155 8.56 13.27 4.89
CA LEU A 155 9.26 12.90 3.67
C LEU A 155 8.46 11.88 2.87
N ALA A 156 8.15 12.22 1.62
CA ALA A 156 7.52 11.30 0.66
C ALA A 156 8.54 10.86 -0.39
N LEU A 157 8.81 9.55 -0.50
CA LEU A 157 9.63 8.96 -1.56
C LEU A 157 8.74 8.30 -2.62
N ILE A 158 8.77 8.83 -3.84
CA ILE A 158 7.97 8.38 -4.96
C ILE A 158 8.86 7.60 -5.94
N PRO A 159 8.77 6.26 -6.01
CA PRO A 159 9.40 5.49 -7.05
C PRO A 159 8.61 5.59 -8.36
N THR A 160 9.27 6.00 -9.43
CA THR A 160 8.67 6.05 -10.76
C THR A 160 9.49 5.26 -11.78
N TYR A 161 8.80 4.58 -12.68
CA TYR A 161 9.38 3.91 -13.84
C TYR A 161 8.37 3.96 -14.98
N THR A 162 8.69 4.65 -16.07
CA THR A 162 7.80 4.82 -17.23
C THR A 162 6.41 5.44 -16.91
N GLU A 163 6.26 6.09 -15.75
CA GLU A 163 5.01 6.73 -15.36
C GLU A 163 4.83 8.06 -16.11
N SER A 164 3.61 8.34 -16.58
CA SER A 164 3.34 9.58 -17.31
C SER A 164 3.41 10.81 -16.39
N LEU A 165 3.80 11.96 -16.97
CA LEU A 165 3.84 13.24 -16.27
C LEU A 165 2.50 13.58 -15.61
N GLU A 166 1.37 13.30 -16.27
CA GLU A 166 0.04 13.59 -15.73
C GLU A 166 -0.23 12.88 -14.40
N LYS A 167 0.12 11.59 -14.31
CA LYS A 167 -0.10 10.81 -13.07
C LYS A 167 0.84 11.26 -11.95
N LEU A 168 2.09 11.58 -12.29
CA LEU A 168 3.04 12.12 -11.32
C LEU A 168 2.58 13.50 -10.84
N ARG A 169 2.07 14.35 -11.74
CA ARG A 169 1.51 15.67 -11.40
C ARG A 169 0.35 15.56 -10.42
N LEU A 170 -0.57 14.62 -10.61
CA LEU A 170 -1.67 14.37 -9.65
C LEU A 170 -1.13 13.98 -8.27
N THR A 171 -0.10 13.13 -8.23
CA THR A 171 0.51 12.66 -6.98
C THR A 171 1.23 13.78 -6.24
N VAL A 172 2.10 14.53 -6.95
CA VAL A 172 2.86 15.65 -6.38
C VAL A 172 1.93 16.78 -5.94
N ARG A 173 0.89 17.08 -6.73
CA ARG A 173 -0.14 18.06 -6.34
C ARG A 173 -0.84 17.66 -5.04
N ALA A 174 -1.25 16.39 -4.90
CA ALA A 174 -1.89 15.93 -3.68
C ALA A 174 -0.98 16.05 -2.45
N LEU A 175 0.34 15.88 -2.61
CA LEU A 175 1.31 16.11 -1.54
C LEU A 175 1.53 17.60 -1.26
N ALA A 176 1.57 18.43 -2.29
CA ALA A 176 1.72 19.88 -2.16
C ALA A 176 0.52 20.50 -1.43
N GLU A 177 -0.70 20.09 -1.78
CA GLU A 177 -1.97 20.54 -1.19
C GLU A 177 -2.28 19.89 0.17
N ALA A 178 -1.49 18.89 0.61
CA ALA A 178 -1.70 18.27 1.91
C ALA A 178 -1.55 19.29 3.05
N HIS A 179 -2.44 19.19 4.05
CA HIS A 179 -2.48 20.03 5.25
C HIS A 179 -1.29 19.74 6.19
N TRP A 180 -0.10 20.16 5.77
CA TRP A 180 1.15 20.11 6.52
C TRP A 180 2.01 21.32 6.14
N PRO A 181 2.78 21.91 7.06
CA PRO A 181 3.60 23.09 6.78
C PRO A 181 4.61 22.84 5.65
N SER A 182 4.68 23.75 4.69
CA SER A 182 5.54 23.61 3.51
C SER A 182 7.01 23.48 3.90
N GLU A 183 7.45 24.20 4.93
CA GLU A 183 8.81 24.15 5.48
C GLU A 183 9.17 22.81 6.12
N ARG A 184 8.19 21.91 6.27
CA ARG A 184 8.36 20.57 6.85
C ARG A 184 7.86 19.45 5.94
N LYS A 185 7.64 19.73 4.65
CA LYS A 185 7.36 18.71 3.62
C LYS A 185 8.57 18.54 2.72
N ILE A 186 9.03 17.31 2.55
CA ILE A 186 10.06 16.94 1.57
C ILE A 186 9.45 15.99 0.55
N CYS A 187 9.59 16.32 -0.74
CA CYS A 187 9.20 15.46 -1.85
C CYS A 187 10.47 14.89 -2.50
N ALA A 188 10.64 13.58 -2.46
CA ALA A 188 11.72 12.88 -3.15
C ALA A 188 11.13 12.01 -4.26
N ILE A 189 11.62 12.16 -5.49
CA ILE A 189 11.27 11.28 -6.59
C ILE A 189 12.52 10.52 -7.02
N ILE A 190 12.39 9.21 -7.18
CA ILE A 190 13.47 8.36 -7.69
C ILE A 190 13.14 7.84 -9.10
N THR A 191 14.02 8.11 -10.05
CA THR A 191 13.99 7.58 -11.42
C THR A 191 15.23 6.72 -11.65
N ARG A 192 15.22 5.88 -12.69
CA ARG A 192 16.47 5.27 -13.14
C ARG A 192 17.35 6.30 -13.83
N GLU A 193 18.67 6.12 -13.75
CA GLU A 193 19.64 6.92 -14.52
C GLU A 193 19.41 6.82 -16.04
N THR A 194 18.85 5.69 -16.48
CA THR A 194 18.54 5.41 -17.89
C THR A 194 17.16 5.90 -18.34
N ASP A 195 16.33 6.42 -17.44
CA ASP A 195 14.97 6.86 -17.76
C ASP A 195 14.94 8.36 -18.08
N GLU A 196 15.41 8.74 -19.27
CA GLU A 196 15.46 10.14 -19.72
C GLU A 196 14.10 10.83 -19.65
N GLY A 197 13.01 10.12 -20.01
CA GLY A 197 11.65 10.64 -19.93
C GLY A 197 11.20 10.89 -18.49
N GLY A 198 11.49 9.95 -17.58
CA GLY A 198 11.26 10.13 -16.14
C GLY A 198 12.04 11.31 -15.57
N ILE A 199 13.31 11.46 -15.95
CA ILE A 199 14.17 12.59 -15.54
C ILE A 199 13.57 13.92 -16.01
N ALA A 200 13.13 14.01 -17.27
CA ALA A 200 12.47 15.20 -17.80
C ALA A 200 11.16 15.51 -17.05
N ASN A 201 10.35 14.49 -16.76
CA ASN A 201 9.12 14.66 -15.99
C ASN A 201 9.39 15.22 -14.58
N VAL A 202 10.43 14.73 -13.90
CA VAL A 202 10.79 15.23 -12.55
C VAL A 202 11.22 16.69 -12.60
N ARG A 203 11.98 17.10 -13.61
CA ARG A 203 12.35 18.52 -13.80
C ARG A 203 11.11 19.40 -13.95
N THR A 204 10.15 19.01 -14.81
CA THR A 204 8.89 19.75 -14.94
C THR A 204 8.12 19.83 -13.63
N LEU A 205 8.11 18.76 -12.82
CA LEU A 205 7.44 18.78 -11.51
C LEU A 205 8.17 19.64 -10.48
N GLN A 206 9.50 19.71 -10.54
CA GLN A 206 10.30 20.62 -9.72
C GLN A 206 9.98 22.08 -10.06
N ASP A 207 9.89 22.41 -11.34
CA ASP A 207 9.51 23.75 -11.80
C ASP A 207 8.07 24.13 -11.38
N GLU A 208 7.15 23.16 -11.41
CA GLU A 208 5.73 23.39 -11.09
C GLU A 208 5.44 23.46 -9.58
N PHE A 209 6.10 22.63 -8.76
CA PHE A 209 5.73 22.43 -7.36
C PHE A 209 6.88 22.63 -6.36
N GLY A 210 8.10 22.94 -6.79
CA GLY A 210 9.27 23.06 -5.93
C GLY A 210 9.04 23.92 -4.69
N ASP A 211 8.40 25.08 -4.88
CA ASP A 211 8.12 26.05 -3.81
C ASP A 211 7.08 25.59 -2.77
N ALA A 212 6.33 24.51 -3.05
CA ALA A 212 5.36 23.95 -2.11
C ALA A 212 6.00 23.00 -1.08
N PHE A 213 7.29 22.71 -1.21
CA PHE A 213 8.04 21.80 -0.36
C PHE A 213 9.27 22.51 0.22
N ALA A 214 9.68 22.09 1.41
CA ALA A 214 10.95 22.50 2.01
C ALA A 214 12.11 22.10 1.11
N GLU A 215 12.02 20.89 0.54
CA GLU A 215 12.96 20.38 -0.46
C GLU A 215 12.25 19.48 -1.47
N PHE A 216 12.65 19.61 -2.74
CA PHE A 216 12.26 18.71 -3.83
C PHE A 216 13.51 17.99 -4.37
N ILE A 217 13.67 16.72 -4.01
CA ILE A 217 14.87 15.93 -4.28
C ILE A 217 14.60 14.98 -5.44
N HIS A 218 15.50 14.99 -6.43
CA HIS A 218 15.53 13.98 -7.49
C HIS A 218 16.67 13.00 -7.25
N ILE A 219 16.34 11.72 -7.09
CA ILE A 219 17.30 10.63 -6.90
C ILE A 219 17.41 9.86 -8.21
N LEU A 220 18.64 9.58 -8.62
CA LEU A 220 18.93 8.71 -9.74
C LEU A 220 19.36 7.33 -9.24
N ASP A 221 18.67 6.29 -9.69
CA ASP A 221 18.95 4.88 -9.41
C ASP A 221 19.88 4.29 -10.50
N PRO A 222 21.13 3.94 -10.17
CA PRO A 222 22.08 3.35 -11.13
C PRO A 222 21.78 1.87 -11.44
N LEU A 223 20.86 1.22 -10.71
CA LEU A 223 20.59 -0.22 -10.75
C LEU A 223 21.82 -1.08 -10.36
N GLU A 224 21.91 -1.43 -9.08
CA GLU A 224 22.96 -2.31 -8.56
C GLU A 224 22.97 -3.69 -9.25
N PRO A 225 24.13 -4.20 -9.71
CA PRO A 225 24.22 -5.51 -10.35
C PRO A 225 23.68 -6.63 -9.45
N GLY A 226 22.84 -7.50 -10.01
CA GLY A 226 22.24 -8.63 -9.29
C GLY A 226 20.98 -8.29 -8.47
N ILE A 227 20.53 -7.03 -8.46
CA ILE A 227 19.27 -6.65 -7.83
C ILE A 227 18.09 -6.80 -8.81
N VAL A 228 17.01 -7.44 -8.34
CA VAL A 228 15.77 -7.57 -9.10
C VAL A 228 15.13 -6.19 -9.26
N VAL A 229 14.91 -5.79 -10.51
CA VAL A 229 14.27 -4.52 -10.86
C VAL A 229 12.84 -4.49 -10.32
N GLY A 230 12.49 -3.44 -9.58
CA GLY A 230 11.11 -3.18 -9.20
C GLY A 230 10.96 -1.96 -8.29
N LYS A 231 9.71 -1.63 -7.93
CA LYS A 231 9.41 -0.49 -7.03
C LYS A 231 10.13 -0.63 -5.69
N SER A 232 10.20 -1.85 -5.15
CA SER A 232 10.85 -2.12 -3.86
C SER A 232 12.36 -1.92 -3.90
N SER A 233 13.04 -2.29 -4.99
CA SER A 233 14.49 -2.06 -5.12
C SER A 233 14.80 -0.57 -5.18
N ALA A 234 14.03 0.20 -5.97
CA ALA A 234 14.16 1.64 -6.07
C ALA A 234 13.91 2.32 -4.72
N MET A 235 12.84 1.97 -4.00
CA MET A 235 12.58 2.53 -2.66
C MET A 235 13.68 2.19 -1.66
N ALA A 236 14.24 0.97 -1.71
CA ALA A 236 15.34 0.58 -0.84
C ALA A 236 16.62 1.40 -1.11
N TRP A 237 16.94 1.66 -2.38
CA TRP A 237 18.05 2.53 -2.76
C TRP A 237 17.78 3.98 -2.35
N GLY A 238 16.64 4.54 -2.74
CA GLY A 238 16.24 5.91 -2.44
C GLY A 238 16.17 6.18 -0.93
N GLY A 239 15.68 5.23 -0.14
CA GLY A 239 15.66 5.35 1.33
C GLY A 239 17.07 5.41 1.94
N ARG A 240 18.01 4.57 1.49
CA ARG A 240 19.41 4.62 1.95
C ARG A 240 20.09 5.92 1.54
N TYR A 241 19.80 6.40 0.33
CA TYR A 241 20.31 7.66 -0.19
C TYR A 241 19.83 8.84 0.67
N LEU A 242 18.52 8.94 0.90
CA LEU A 242 17.91 10.00 1.71
C LEU A 242 18.39 9.97 3.16
N TYR A 243 18.50 8.77 3.76
CA TYR A 243 19.03 8.64 5.12
C TYR A 243 20.47 9.16 5.23
N ARG A 244 21.33 8.83 4.26
CA ARG A 244 22.71 9.33 4.23
C ARG A 244 22.73 10.85 4.13
N MET A 245 21.99 11.40 3.15
CA MET A 245 21.99 12.83 2.86
C MET A 245 21.36 13.67 3.99
N LEU A 246 20.18 13.28 4.48
CA LEU A 246 19.43 14.08 5.44
C LEU A 246 19.94 13.86 6.88
N VAL A 247 20.13 12.62 7.30
CA VAL A 247 20.47 12.30 8.69
C VAL A 247 21.98 12.33 8.93
N ARG A 248 22.78 11.67 8.08
CA ARG A 248 24.24 11.57 8.35
C ARG A 248 25.01 12.82 7.96
N GLU A 249 24.69 13.41 6.81
CA GLU A 249 25.44 14.55 6.28
C GLU A 249 24.91 15.88 6.81
N ARG A 250 23.59 16.04 6.91
CA ARG A 250 22.95 17.29 7.35
C ARG A 250 22.52 17.30 8.82
N GLY A 251 22.47 16.15 9.49
CA GLY A 251 22.08 16.06 10.90
C GLY A 251 20.64 16.47 11.17
N MET A 252 19.74 16.28 10.19
CA MET A 252 18.29 16.41 10.40
C MET A 252 17.74 15.29 11.27
#